data_AF-A0A829D7X0-F1
#
_entry.id   AF-A0A829D7X0-F1
#
_cell.length_a   1.000
_cell.length_b   1.000
_cell.length_c   1.000
_cell.angle_alpha   90.00
_cell.angle_beta   90.00
_cell.angle_gamma   90.00
#
_symmetry.space_group_name_H-M   'P 1'
#
loop_
_entity.id
_entity.type
_entity.pdbx_description
1 polymer ?
#
loop_
_entity_poly.entity_id
_entity_poly.type
_entity_poly.pdbx_seq_one_letter_code
_entity_poly.pdbx_strand_id
1 'polypeptide(L)'
;MAKRSDFAGMDLLTAFGEKESSKLEIQLSDIVPNPSQPRVFGKEEVSDLVESMKRLGLIEPIVVRKSGKKYQIVAGERRYQAAKILKWNTIPAIETSASEDKCFEMALAENEKRKSLNPWEVGRAIQFLRKEKRKLQKKFLKF
;
A
#
# COMPACT_ATOMS: atom_id res chain seq x y z
N MET A 1 -13.36 31.60 2.35
CA MET A 1 -13.83 30.22 2.12
C MET A 1 -12.61 29.33 1.89
N ALA A 2 -12.16 28.60 2.90
CA ALA A 2 -11.02 27.68 2.76
C ALA A 2 -11.50 26.34 2.19
N LYS A 3 -10.87 25.91 1.08
CA LYS A 3 -11.16 24.65 0.38
C LYS A 3 -10.95 23.46 1.32
N ARG A 4 -11.99 22.66 1.50
CA ARG A 4 -12.05 21.44 2.34
C ARG A 4 -11.36 20.21 1.70
N SER A 5 -10.52 20.38 0.68
CA SER A 5 -10.02 19.26 -0.14
C SER A 5 -8.67 18.68 0.25
N ASP A 6 -7.94 19.29 1.19
CA ASP A 6 -6.48 19.03 1.27
C ASP A 6 -6.06 18.10 2.43
N PHE A 7 -7.01 17.59 3.23
CA PHE A 7 -6.66 17.02 4.55
C PHE A 7 -6.53 15.49 4.60
N ALA A 8 -6.97 14.73 3.60
CA ALA A 8 -6.90 13.26 3.64
C ALA A 8 -5.66 12.67 2.95
N GLY A 9 -5.14 13.33 1.90
CA GLY A 9 -3.95 12.88 1.17
C GLY A 9 -2.61 13.15 1.90
N MET A 10 -2.64 14.01 2.92
CA MET A 10 -1.46 14.49 3.63
C MET A 10 -0.76 13.40 4.45
N ASP A 11 -1.51 12.40 4.97
CA ASP A 11 -0.93 11.38 5.86
C ASP A 11 -0.23 10.24 5.09
N LEU A 12 -0.66 9.95 3.85
CA LEU A 12 0.04 8.99 2.98
C LEU A 12 1.32 9.60 2.42
N LEU A 13 1.30 10.79 1.82
CA LEU A 13 2.53 11.41 1.29
C LEU A 13 3.60 11.57 2.38
N THR A 14 3.18 11.95 3.59
CA THR A 14 4.09 12.08 4.74
C THR A 14 4.66 10.72 5.16
N ALA A 15 3.85 9.66 5.14
CA ALA A 15 4.34 8.30 5.39
C ALA A 15 5.29 7.80 4.29
N PHE A 16 5.03 8.11 3.01
CA PHE A 16 5.75 7.62 1.82
C PHE A 16 7.00 8.43 1.44
N GLY A 17 7.38 9.41 2.24
CA GLY A 17 8.67 10.11 2.15
C GLY A 17 8.67 11.26 1.14
N GLU A 18 9.08 12.42 1.62
CA GLU A 18 9.00 13.74 0.97
C GLU A 18 9.76 13.96 -0.35
N LYS A 19 10.37 12.96 -1.01
CA LYS A 19 11.30 13.28 -2.11
C LYS A 19 10.80 13.13 -3.55
N GLU A 20 10.13 12.06 -3.95
CA GLU A 20 9.72 11.90 -5.37
C GLU A 20 8.50 10.98 -5.46
N SER A 21 7.31 11.53 -5.23
CA SER A 21 6.07 10.78 -5.47
C SER A 21 5.33 11.40 -6.67
N SER A 22 5.24 10.66 -7.78
CA SER A 22 4.52 11.08 -8.97
C SER A 22 3.10 10.53 -8.91
N LYS A 23 2.10 11.42 -9.07
CA LYS A 23 0.70 11.02 -9.28
C LYS A 23 0.57 10.55 -10.72
N LEU A 24 0.14 9.30 -10.89
CA LEU A 24 -0.04 8.64 -12.18
C LEU A 24 -1.46 8.08 -12.29
N GLU A 25 -1.94 7.94 -13.52
CA GLU A 25 -3.11 7.15 -13.82
C GLU A 25 -2.64 5.89 -14.56
N ILE A 26 -2.86 4.72 -13.95
CA ILE A 26 -2.24 3.46 -14.39
C ILE A 26 -3.33 2.48 -14.81
N GLN A 27 -3.10 1.76 -15.91
CA GLN A 27 -4.01 0.69 -16.33
C GLN A 27 -4.03 -0.44 -15.31
N LEU A 28 -5.21 -0.97 -14.99
CA LEU A 28 -5.34 -2.09 -14.04
C LEU A 28 -4.58 -3.34 -14.50
N SER A 29 -4.39 -3.52 -15.81
CA SER A 29 -3.62 -4.60 -16.43
C SER A 29 -2.11 -4.53 -16.15
N ASP A 30 -1.61 -3.32 -15.89
CA ASP A 30 -0.20 -3.04 -15.63
C ASP A 30 0.13 -3.12 -14.13
N ILE A 31 -0.89 -3.24 -13.28
CA ILE A 31 -0.75 -3.37 -11.84
C ILE A 31 -0.79 -4.85 -11.44
N VAL A 32 0.19 -5.26 -10.65
CA VAL A 32 0.28 -6.58 -10.03
C VAL A 32 0.09 -6.49 -8.52
N PRO A 33 -0.68 -7.39 -7.92
CA PRO A 33 -0.84 -7.46 -6.47
C PRO A 33 0.46 -7.86 -5.79
N ASN A 34 0.61 -7.52 -4.52
CA ASN A 34 1.81 -7.87 -3.76
C ASN A 34 1.72 -9.32 -3.22
N PRO A 35 2.56 -10.26 -3.70
CA PRO A 35 2.53 -11.65 -3.22
C PRO A 35 2.94 -11.79 -1.75
N SER A 36 3.66 -10.80 -1.21
CA SER A 36 4.13 -10.79 0.18
C SER A 36 3.14 -10.14 1.14
N GLN A 37 1.97 -9.69 0.66
CA GLN A 37 1.02 -8.96 1.48
C GLN A 37 0.53 -9.83 2.65
N PRO A 38 0.69 -9.37 3.90
CA PRO A 38 0.38 -10.17 5.08
C PRO A 38 -1.13 -10.29 5.33
N ARG A 39 -1.98 -9.50 4.67
CA ARG A 39 -3.43 -9.54 4.89
C ARG A 39 -4.16 -10.32 3.80
N VAL A 40 -4.81 -11.42 4.19
CA VAL A 40 -5.81 -12.10 3.37
C VAL A 40 -7.16 -11.46 3.66
N PHE A 41 -7.72 -10.74 2.69
CA PHE A 41 -9.01 -10.08 2.86
C PHE A 41 -10.16 -11.05 2.57
N GLY A 42 -11.19 -11.04 3.42
CA GLY A 42 -12.46 -11.72 3.15
C GLY A 42 -13.28 -10.99 2.07
N LYS A 43 -14.17 -11.71 1.37
CA LYS A 43 -15.03 -11.16 0.31
C LYS A 43 -15.90 -9.98 0.80
N GLU A 44 -16.36 -10.02 2.04
CA GLU A 44 -17.21 -8.98 2.65
C GLU A 44 -16.47 -7.64 2.78
N GLU A 45 -15.17 -7.65 3.09
CA GLU A 45 -14.39 -6.41 3.26
C GLU A 45 -14.26 -5.58 1.97
N VAL A 46 -14.45 -6.17 0.79
CA VAL A 46 -14.35 -5.45 -0.48
C VAL A 46 -15.69 -4.84 -0.90
N SER A 47 -16.82 -5.39 -0.43
CA SER A 47 -18.18 -5.00 -0.85
C SER A 47 -18.52 -3.55 -0.52
N ASP A 48 -18.29 -3.11 0.71
CA ASP A 48 -18.50 -1.71 1.14
C ASP A 48 -17.65 -0.73 0.31
N LEU A 49 -16.44 -1.15 -0.05
CA LEU A 49 -15.52 -0.32 -0.81
C LEU A 49 -15.97 -0.17 -2.26
N VAL A 50 -16.49 -1.25 -2.85
CA VAL A 50 -17.12 -1.23 -4.18
C VAL A 50 -18.29 -0.25 -4.21
N GLU A 51 -19.17 -0.30 -3.21
CA GLU A 51 -20.33 0.58 -3.14
C GLU A 51 -19.92 2.05 -2.94
N SER A 52 -18.96 2.30 -2.06
CA SER A 52 -18.41 3.64 -1.83
C SER A 52 -17.75 4.20 -3.10
N MET A 53 -16.86 3.43 -3.74
CA MET A 53 -16.15 3.83 -4.96
C MET A 53 -17.09 4.02 -6.15
N LYS A 54 -18.21 3.28 -6.20
CA LYS A 54 -19.25 3.49 -7.22
C LYS A 54 -19.96 4.84 -7.07
N ARG A 55 -20.18 5.30 -5.82
CA ARG A 55 -20.87 6.58 -5.54
C ARG A 55 -19.95 7.79 -5.61
N LEU A 56 -18.74 7.65 -5.07
CA LEU A 56 -17.84 8.79 -4.81
C LEU A 56 -16.58 8.79 -5.68
N GLY A 57 -16.35 7.72 -6.44
CA GLY A 57 -15.07 7.49 -7.10
C GLY A 57 -13.96 7.12 -6.11
N LEU A 58 -12.71 7.16 -6.58
CA LEU A 58 -11.56 6.88 -5.73
C LEU A 58 -11.10 8.17 -5.05
N ILE A 59 -11.36 8.27 -3.75
CA ILE A 59 -10.97 9.44 -2.94
C ILE A 59 -9.46 9.45 -2.68
N GLU A 60 -8.90 8.29 -2.36
CA GLU A 60 -7.47 8.15 -2.09
C GLU A 60 -6.79 7.28 -3.16
N PRO A 61 -5.70 7.74 -3.78
CA PRO A 61 -4.96 6.96 -4.76
C PRO A 61 -4.25 5.76 -4.13
N ILE A 62 -4.10 4.68 -4.90
CA ILE A 62 -3.28 3.53 -4.47
C ILE A 62 -1.80 3.90 -4.48
N VAL A 63 -0.97 3.17 -3.73
CA VAL A 63 0.48 3.35 -3.80
C VAL A 63 1.09 2.16 -4.50
N VAL A 64 1.95 2.44 -5.47
CA VAL A 64 2.62 1.44 -6.27
C VAL A 64 4.12 1.72 -6.34
N ARG A 65 4.89 0.68 -6.62
CA ARG A 65 6.29 0.80 -6.99
C ARG A 65 6.52 0.20 -8.37
N LYS A 66 7.54 0.66 -9.08
CA LYS A 66 7.94 0.07 -10.35
C LYS A 66 8.49 -1.34 -10.14
N SER A 67 8.03 -2.29 -10.96
CA SER A 67 8.50 -3.68 -10.97
C SER A 67 8.65 -4.13 -12.43
N GLY A 68 9.86 -3.94 -12.97
CA GLY A 68 10.14 -4.15 -14.39
C GLY A 68 9.31 -3.22 -15.27
N LYS A 69 8.45 -3.80 -16.13
CA LYS A 69 7.51 -3.08 -17.01
C LYS A 69 6.14 -2.81 -16.37
N LYS A 70 5.91 -3.31 -15.16
CA LYS A 70 4.63 -3.23 -14.45
C LYS A 70 4.78 -2.45 -13.15
N TYR A 71 3.66 -2.29 -12.45
CA TYR A 71 3.57 -1.66 -11.15
C TYR A 71 3.14 -2.67 -10.10
N GLN A 72 3.82 -2.73 -8.98
CA GLN A 72 3.42 -3.59 -7.86
C GLN A 72 2.74 -2.74 -6.80
N ILE A 73 1.61 -3.22 -6.28
CA ILE A 73 0.88 -2.55 -5.19
C ILE A 73 1.72 -2.58 -3.93
N VAL A 74 1.87 -1.41 -3.30
CA VAL A 74 2.48 -1.26 -1.98
C VAL A 74 1.38 -1.07 -0.93
N ALA A 75 0.39 -0.23 -1.24
CA ALA A 75 -0.76 0.03 -0.39
C ALA A 75 -2.03 0.27 -1.21
N GLY A 76 -3.20 -0.03 -0.62
CA GLY A 76 -4.48 0.15 -1.27
C GLY A 76 -4.99 -1.07 -2.05
N GLU A 77 -4.57 -2.29 -1.70
CA GLU A 77 -5.01 -3.53 -2.36
C GLU A 77 -6.54 -3.65 -2.44
N ARG A 78 -7.28 -3.33 -1.37
CA ARG A 78 -8.76 -3.36 -1.39
C ARG A 78 -9.35 -2.41 -2.44
N ARG A 79 -8.75 -1.23 -2.65
CA ARG A 79 -9.17 -0.26 -3.68
C ARG A 79 -8.91 -0.81 -5.08
N TYR A 80 -7.78 -1.46 -5.28
CA TYR A 80 -7.50 -2.16 -6.54
C TYR A 80 -8.49 -3.30 -6.82
N GLN A 81 -8.81 -4.14 -5.82
CA GLN A 81 -9.78 -5.22 -5.97
C GLN A 81 -11.19 -4.67 -6.26
N ALA A 82 -11.60 -3.61 -5.56
CA ALA A 82 -12.87 -2.94 -5.83
C ALA A 82 -12.92 -2.34 -7.24
N ALA A 83 -11.85 -1.68 -7.70
CA ALA A 83 -11.75 -1.16 -9.06
C ALA A 83 -11.84 -2.28 -10.12
N LYS A 84 -11.26 -3.46 -9.85
CA LYS A 84 -11.43 -4.65 -10.70
C LYS A 84 -12.87 -5.12 -10.78
N ILE A 85 -13.57 -5.21 -9.64
CA ILE A 85 -14.99 -5.60 -9.58
C ILE A 85 -15.85 -4.60 -10.33
N LEU A 86 -15.54 -3.30 -10.19
CA LEU A 86 -16.21 -2.20 -10.89
C LEU A 86 -15.82 -2.09 -12.38
N LYS A 87 -14.88 -2.92 -12.86
CA LYS A 87 -14.38 -2.93 -14.25
C LYS A 87 -13.82 -1.60 -14.71
N TRP A 88 -13.08 -0.91 -13.84
CA TRP A 88 -12.36 0.30 -14.25
C TRP A 88 -11.19 -0.04 -15.17
N ASN A 89 -10.89 0.85 -16.12
CA ASN A 89 -9.76 0.68 -17.03
C ASN A 89 -8.46 1.17 -16.39
N THR A 90 -8.55 2.30 -15.69
CA THR A 90 -7.44 2.97 -15.02
C THR A 90 -7.75 3.24 -13.55
N ILE A 91 -6.70 3.42 -12.75
CA ILE A 91 -6.82 3.80 -11.35
C ILE A 91 -5.74 4.84 -10.99
N PRO A 92 -6.10 5.92 -10.27
CA PRO A 92 -5.11 6.88 -9.82
C PRO A 92 -4.20 6.24 -8.76
N ALA A 93 -2.91 6.42 -8.96
CA ALA A 93 -1.85 5.81 -8.20
C ALA A 93 -0.74 6.82 -7.89
N ILE A 94 0.01 6.56 -6.82
CA ILE A 94 1.23 7.27 -6.47
C ILE A 94 2.38 6.29 -6.65
N GLU A 95 3.35 6.63 -7.50
CA GLU A 95 4.58 5.86 -7.61
C GLU A 95 5.54 6.22 -6.47
N THR A 96 6.09 5.20 -5.81
CA THR A 96 7.15 5.36 -4.81
C THR A 96 8.43 4.66 -5.27
N SER A 97 9.58 5.28 -5.00
CA SER A 97 10.92 4.72 -5.19
C SER A 97 11.43 3.95 -3.97
N ALA A 98 10.60 3.77 -2.93
CA ALA A 98 10.97 3.05 -1.71
C ALA A 98 11.33 1.58 -1.97
N SER A 99 12.32 1.07 -1.24
CA SER A 99 12.72 -0.35 -1.30
C SER A 99 11.62 -1.29 -0.83
N GLU A 100 11.71 -2.58 -1.16
CA GLU A 100 10.72 -3.60 -0.73
C GLU A 100 10.55 -3.65 0.78
N ASP A 101 11.68 -3.67 1.48
CA ASP A 101 11.72 -3.72 2.94
C ASP A 101 11.03 -2.48 3.53
N LYS A 102 11.25 -1.31 2.93
CA LYS A 102 10.59 -0.07 3.37
C LYS A 102 9.10 -0.08 3.06
N CYS A 103 8.70 -0.51 1.86
CA CYS A 103 7.30 -0.68 1.48
C CYS A 103 6.56 -1.64 2.44
N PHE A 104 7.23 -2.70 2.89
CA PHE A 104 6.67 -3.66 3.85
C PHE A 104 6.52 -3.05 5.26
N GLU A 105 7.56 -2.40 5.78
CA GLU A 105 7.48 -1.66 7.06
C GLU A 105 6.34 -0.64 7.06
N MET A 106 6.20 0.06 5.94
CA MET A 106 5.18 1.08 5.76
C MET A 106 3.76 0.50 5.70
N ALA A 107 3.56 -0.57 4.95
CA ALA A 107 2.28 -1.28 4.90
C ALA A 107 1.90 -1.80 6.29
N LEU A 108 2.87 -2.24 7.09
CA LEU A 108 2.65 -2.66 8.46
C LEU A 108 2.24 -1.48 9.36
N ALA A 109 2.95 -0.36 9.28
CA ALA A 109 2.67 0.84 10.07
C ALA A 109 1.28 1.45 9.78
N GLU A 110 0.82 1.42 8.52
CA GLU A 110 -0.53 1.86 8.15
C GLU A 110 -1.62 0.95 8.75
N ASN A 111 -1.41 -0.37 8.74
CA ASN A 111 -2.33 -1.33 9.36
C ASN A 111 -2.36 -1.20 10.89
N GLU A 112 -1.23 -0.88 11.52
CA GLU A 112 -1.15 -0.62 12.96
C GLU A 112 -1.91 0.66 13.35
N LYS A 113 -1.78 1.75 12.55
CA LYS A 113 -2.60 2.97 12.70
C LYS A 113 -4.11 2.68 12.63
N ARG A 114 -4.55 1.67 11.86
CA ARG A 114 -5.96 1.23 11.79
C ARG A 114 -6.42 0.37 12.99
N LYS A 115 -5.56 0.06 13.96
CA LYS A 115 -5.82 -0.88 15.08
C LYS A 115 -6.36 -2.25 14.61
N SER A 116 -5.97 -2.72 13.42
CA SER A 116 -6.58 -3.90 12.79
C SER A 116 -5.56 -4.97 12.36
N LEU A 117 -4.49 -5.19 13.13
CA LEU A 117 -3.57 -6.30 12.87
C LEU A 117 -4.08 -7.56 13.56
N ASN A 118 -4.29 -8.62 12.78
CA ASN A 118 -4.64 -9.92 13.33
C ASN A 118 -3.37 -10.65 13.85
N PRO A 119 -3.50 -11.64 14.75
CA PRO A 119 -2.35 -12.32 15.37
C PRO A 119 -1.36 -12.96 14.38
N TRP A 120 -1.83 -13.37 13.19
CA TRP A 120 -0.97 -13.96 12.16
C TRP A 120 -0.06 -12.90 11.49
N GLU A 121 -0.62 -11.72 11.22
CA GLU A 121 0.11 -10.58 10.67
C GLU A 121 1.20 -10.10 11.62
N VAL A 122 0.88 -10.05 12.92
CA VAL A 122 1.86 -9.75 13.99
C VAL A 122 3.01 -10.76 13.98
N GLY A 123 2.70 -12.05 13.80
CA GLY A 123 3.72 -13.11 13.70
C GLY A 123 4.67 -12.92 12.51
N ARG A 124 4.13 -12.59 11.32
CA ARG A 124 4.93 -12.29 10.12
C ARG A 124 5.80 -11.05 10.29
N ALA A 125 5.25 -9.99 10.89
CA ALA A 125 5.97 -8.75 11.19
C ALA A 125 7.16 -9.01 12.14
N ILE A 126 6.94 -9.76 13.23
CA ILE A 126 8.00 -10.16 14.15
C ILE A 126 9.09 -10.97 13.43
N GLN A 127 8.70 -11.85 12.51
CA GLN A 127 9.65 -12.65 11.74
C GLN A 127 10.52 -11.80 10.79
N PHE A 128 9.91 -10.80 10.14
CA PHE A 128 10.62 -9.82 9.31
C PHE A 128 11.61 -8.99 10.14
N LEU A 129 11.16 -8.43 11.26
CA LEU A 129 12.00 -7.65 12.18
C LEU A 129 13.19 -8.46 12.71
N ARG A 130 12.97 -9.76 13.01
CA ARG A 130 14.05 -10.68 13.41
C ARG A 130 15.08 -10.88 12.30
N LYS A 131 14.66 -11.01 11.03
CA LYS A 131 15.59 -11.10 9.89
C LYS A 131 16.43 -9.83 9.74
N GLU A 132 15.82 -8.66 9.86
CA GLU A 132 16.52 -7.37 9.75
C GLU A 132 17.53 -7.17 10.88
N LYS A 133 17.16 -7.44 12.14
CA LYS A 133 18.12 -7.41 13.26
C LYS A 133 19.30 -8.36 13.03
N ARG A 134 19.05 -9.54 12.44
CA ARG A 134 20.10 -10.53 12.16
C ARG A 134 21.02 -10.09 11.02
N LYS A 135 20.51 -9.38 10.01
CA LYS A 135 21.34 -8.73 8.97
C LYS A 135 22.21 -7.63 9.59
N LEU A 136 21.63 -6.79 10.46
CA LEU A 136 22.37 -5.71 11.13
C LEU A 136 23.50 -6.26 12.01
N GLN A 137 23.24 -7.29 12.83
CA GLN A 137 24.26 -7.97 13.64
C GLN A 137 25.38 -8.56 12.78
N LYS A 138 25.05 -9.22 11.67
CA LYS A 138 26.07 -9.75 10.74
C LYS A 138 26.91 -8.66 10.07
N LYS A 139 26.38 -7.45 9.92
CA LYS A 139 27.09 -6.30 9.36
C LYS A 139 28.07 -5.69 10.39
N PHE A 140 27.71 -5.71 11.67
CA PHE A 140 28.58 -5.27 12.77
C PHE A 140 29.70 -6.27 13.11
N LEU A 141 29.51 -7.57 12.88
CA LEU A 141 30.53 -8.60 13.13
C LEU A 141 31.59 -8.73 12.01
N LYS A 142 31.54 -7.88 10.98
CA LYS A 142 32.47 -7.88 9.82
C LYS A 142 33.46 -6.72 9.82
N PHE A 143 33.54 -5.98 10.92
CA PHE A 143 34.58 -5.02 11.26
C PHE A 143 35.26 -5.51 12.54
#